data_AF-W0FLU5-F1
#
_entry.id   AF-W0FLU5-F1
#
_cell.length_a   1.000
_cell.length_b   1.000
_cell.length_c   1.000
_cell.angle_alpha   90.00
_cell.angle_beta   90.00
_cell.angle_gamma   90.00
#
_symmetry.space_group_name_H-M   'P 1'
#
loop_
_entity.id
_entity.type
_entity.pdbx_description
1 polymer ?
#
loop_
_entity_poly.entity_id
_entity_poly.type
_entity_poly.pdbx_seq_one_letter_code
_entity_poly.pdbx_strand_id
1 'polypeptide(L)'
;MVTVKCTVCGAIFEAEDLETAVCPICGATGDKLQIAEDAPAEKANPYAGTQTEKNLWEAFAGESEARNKYTYFAGVAQREGYEQIADLFLKTAENERAHAWVWFNELGGIGTTPENLLSAAEGENYEWTDMYAGFAKTAEEEGFPELAQKFRNIGAVEKRHEERYRALLKRVEMQEVFKRSEVKVWECRSCGHIVVGTEPPEVCPVCASPKGWFEVQVDYLG
;
A
#
# COMPACT_ATOMS: atom_id res chain seq x y z
N MET A 1 -11.86 -7.03 24.89
CA MET A 1 -11.62 -7.69 23.60
C MET A 1 -10.31 -8.44 23.72
N VAL A 2 -10.22 -9.61 23.09
CA VAL A 2 -9.05 -10.45 23.03
C VAL A 2 -8.59 -10.55 21.57
N THR A 3 -7.28 -10.49 21.36
CA THR A 3 -6.69 -10.75 20.06
C THR A 3 -6.66 -12.26 19.82
N VAL A 4 -7.35 -12.71 18.79
CA VAL A 4 -7.51 -14.11 18.41
C VAL A 4 -6.75 -14.39 17.12
N LYS A 5 -5.97 -15.45 17.10
CA LYS A 5 -5.34 -16.00 15.90
C LYS A 5 -6.10 -17.24 15.43
N CYS A 6 -6.53 -17.24 14.18
CA CYS A 6 -7.07 -18.42 13.53
C CYS A 6 -5.92 -19.34 13.09
N THR A 7 -5.92 -20.60 13.55
CA THR A 7 -4.90 -21.60 13.19
C THR A 7 -5.12 -22.18 11.79
N VAL A 8 -6.30 -21.98 11.20
CA VAL A 8 -6.65 -22.46 9.86
C VAL A 8 -6.14 -21.52 8.77
N CYS A 9 -6.46 -20.22 8.86
CA CYS A 9 -6.10 -19.23 7.83
C CYS A 9 -5.03 -18.23 8.28
N GLY A 10 -4.60 -18.28 9.54
CA GLY A 10 -3.59 -17.37 10.08
C GLY A 10 -4.11 -15.96 10.42
N ALA A 11 -5.38 -15.65 10.18
CA ALA A 11 -5.96 -14.34 10.48
C ALA A 11 -5.84 -13.99 11.97
N ILE A 12 -5.48 -12.75 12.26
CA ILE A 12 -5.47 -12.16 13.60
C ILE A 12 -6.59 -11.13 13.66
N PHE A 13 -7.47 -11.20 14.67
CA PHE A 13 -8.64 -10.33 14.79
C PHE A 13 -9.07 -10.15 16.25
N GLU A 14 -9.80 -9.06 16.55
CA GLU A 14 -10.36 -8.80 17.88
C GLU A 14 -11.72 -9.50 18.05
N ALA A 15 -11.94 -10.13 19.20
CA ALA A 15 -13.22 -10.71 19.59
C ALA A 15 -13.55 -10.34 21.05
N GLU A 16 -14.82 -10.45 21.45
CA GLU A 16 -15.20 -10.24 22.86
C GLU A 16 -14.54 -11.30 23.77
N ASP A 17 -14.65 -12.57 23.36
CA ASP A 17 -14.03 -13.74 23.98
C ASP A 17 -13.69 -14.80 22.92
N LEU A 18 -12.87 -15.79 23.28
CA LEU A 18 -12.45 -16.87 22.37
C LEU A 18 -13.57 -17.89 22.09
N GLU A 19 -14.50 -18.08 23.02
CA GLU A 19 -15.52 -19.15 22.96
C GLU A 19 -16.58 -18.85 21.90
N THR A 20 -16.93 -17.57 21.74
CA THR A 20 -17.92 -17.08 20.78
C THR A 20 -17.28 -16.54 19.50
N ALA A 21 -15.95 -16.45 19.45
CA ALA A 21 -15.24 -15.94 18.29
C ALA A 21 -15.50 -16.78 17.03
N VAL A 22 -15.76 -16.08 15.93
CA VAL A 22 -15.83 -16.65 14.59
C VAL A 22 -14.79 -15.94 13.75
N CYS A 23 -13.88 -16.70 13.13
CA CYS A 23 -12.89 -16.12 12.24
C CYS A 23 -13.60 -15.37 11.10
N PRO A 24 -13.37 -14.04 10.94
CA PRO A 24 -14.06 -13.25 9.92
C PRO A 24 -13.64 -13.63 8.50
N ILE A 25 -12.51 -14.32 8.35
CA ILE A 25 -11.95 -14.71 7.05
C ILE A 25 -12.49 -16.07 6.60
N CYS A 26 -12.45 -17.09 7.44
CA CYS A 26 -12.76 -18.47 7.03
C CYS A 26 -13.92 -19.12 7.80
N GLY A 27 -14.56 -18.40 8.72
CA GLY A 27 -15.68 -18.92 9.53
C GLY A 27 -15.28 -20.00 10.54
N ALA A 28 -13.98 -20.20 10.78
CA ALA A 28 -13.50 -21.15 11.78
C ALA A 28 -13.89 -20.70 13.21
N THR A 29 -14.23 -21.66 14.06
CA THR A 29 -14.66 -21.46 15.44
C THR A 29 -13.96 -22.47 16.36
N GLY A 30 -14.07 -22.27 17.68
CA GLY A 30 -13.65 -23.24 18.68
C GLY A 30 -12.14 -23.48 18.71
N ASP A 31 -11.73 -24.75 18.68
CA ASP A 31 -10.33 -25.21 18.78
C ASP A 31 -9.41 -24.74 17.64
N LYS A 32 -10.00 -24.21 16.57
CA LYS A 32 -9.30 -23.58 15.44
C LYS A 32 -8.90 -22.13 15.71
N LEU A 33 -9.27 -21.60 16.86
CA LEU A 33 -8.95 -20.25 17.31
C LEU A 33 -8.11 -20.36 18.59
N GLN A 34 -7.10 -19.50 18.70
CA GLN A 34 -6.29 -19.39 19.91
C GLN A 34 -6.07 -17.92 20.25
N ILE A 35 -5.95 -17.62 21.54
CA ILE A 35 -5.50 -16.28 21.97
C ILE A 35 -4.11 -16.05 21.40
N ALA A 36 -3.91 -14.92 20.73
CA ALA A 36 -2.61 -14.52 20.23
C ALA A 36 -1.79 -13.94 21.40
N GLU A 37 -1.19 -14.82 22.21
CA GLU A 37 -0.33 -14.43 23.36
C GLU A 37 0.90 -13.61 22.92
N ASP A 38 1.33 -13.80 21.66
CA ASP A 38 2.41 -13.06 20.98
C ASP A 38 1.87 -12.21 19.82
N ALA A 39 0.63 -11.70 19.89
CA ALA A 39 0.23 -10.65 18.98
C ALA A 39 1.28 -9.54 19.06
N PRO A 40 1.92 -9.14 17.94
CA PRO A 40 2.79 -7.99 17.96
C PRO A 40 1.97 -6.85 18.55
N ALA A 41 2.42 -6.28 19.67
CA ALA A 41 1.85 -5.03 20.13
C ALA A 41 1.80 -4.10 18.92
N GLU A 42 0.65 -3.45 18.66
CA GLU A 42 0.60 -2.35 17.70
C GLU A 42 1.85 -1.51 17.93
N LYS A 43 2.63 -1.24 16.88
CA LYS A 43 3.80 -0.36 16.97
C LYS A 43 3.28 1.03 17.34
N ALA A 44 3.06 1.24 18.63
CA ALA A 44 2.56 2.48 19.15
C ALA A 44 3.63 3.53 18.90
N ASN A 45 3.24 4.65 18.27
CA ASN A 45 4.12 5.79 18.11
C ASN A 45 4.57 6.27 19.51
N PRO A 46 5.85 6.10 19.89
CA PRO A 46 6.30 6.42 21.25
C PRO A 46 6.33 7.94 21.49
N TYR A 47 6.15 8.75 20.45
CA TYR A 47 6.18 10.20 20.48
C TYR A 47 4.78 10.84 20.53
N ALA A 48 3.71 10.03 20.57
CA ALA A 48 2.32 10.49 20.49
C ALA A 48 2.02 11.65 21.45
N GLY A 49 1.46 12.74 20.91
CA GLY A 49 1.08 13.95 21.63
C GLY A 49 2.22 14.93 21.92
N THR A 50 3.45 14.63 21.53
CA THR A 50 4.62 15.49 21.79
C THR A 50 4.90 16.46 20.64
N GLN A 51 5.72 17.49 20.90
CA GLN A 51 6.28 18.31 19.81
C GLN A 51 7.21 17.50 18.91
N THR A 52 7.88 16.46 19.43
CA THR A 52 8.74 15.59 18.64
C THR A 52 7.96 14.83 17.57
N GLU A 53 6.78 14.31 17.88
CA GLU A 53 5.90 13.68 16.86
C GLU A 53 5.55 14.67 15.75
N LYS A 54 5.19 15.92 16.09
CA LYS A 54 4.90 16.95 15.09
C LYS A 54 6.12 17.24 14.20
N ASN A 55 7.30 17.35 14.80
CA ASN A 55 8.54 17.57 14.07
C ASN A 55 8.86 16.39 13.13
N LEU A 56 8.59 15.16 13.55
CA LEU A 56 8.78 13.97 12.72
C LEU A 56 7.81 13.94 11.53
N TRP A 57 6.54 14.30 11.72
CA TRP A 57 5.58 14.43 10.61
C TRP A 57 5.97 15.55 9.64
N GLU A 58 6.43 16.69 10.16
CA GLU A 58 6.92 17.80 9.35
C GLU A 58 8.18 17.41 8.55
N ALA A 59 9.12 16.70 9.17
CA ALA A 59 10.29 16.16 8.49
C ALA A 59 9.90 15.14 7.42
N PHE A 60 9.01 14.20 7.72
CA PHE A 60 8.52 13.22 6.74
C PHE A 60 7.86 13.89 5.52
N ALA A 61 7.02 14.91 5.75
CA ALA A 61 6.41 15.70 4.68
C ALA A 61 7.46 16.43 3.85
N GLY A 62 8.41 17.11 4.51
CA GLY A 62 9.49 17.85 3.86
C GLY A 62 10.36 16.97 2.96
N GLU A 63 10.79 15.81 3.45
CA GLU A 63 11.60 14.85 2.69
C GLU A 63 10.81 14.23 1.51
N SER A 64 9.51 13.96 1.71
CA SER A 64 8.63 13.44 0.67
C SER A 64 8.42 14.46 -0.47
N GLU A 65 8.24 15.73 -0.14
CA GLU A 65 8.21 16.80 -1.11
C GLU A 65 9.55 16.99 -1.82
N ALA A 66 10.67 16.95 -1.08
CA ALA A 66 12.01 17.13 -1.61
C ALA A 66 12.33 16.07 -2.66
N ARG A 67 12.05 14.79 -2.37
CA ARG A 67 12.16 13.68 -3.33
C ARG A 67 11.45 13.99 -4.65
N ASN A 68 10.18 14.38 -4.60
CA ASN A 68 9.39 14.66 -5.81
C ASN A 68 9.90 15.91 -6.55
N LYS A 69 10.25 16.99 -5.85
CA LYS A 69 10.84 18.19 -6.47
C LYS A 69 12.13 17.84 -7.22
N TYR A 70 13.01 17.06 -6.60
CA TYR A 70 14.31 16.72 -7.19
C TYR A 70 14.18 15.80 -8.40
N THR A 71 13.23 14.86 -8.43
CA THR A 71 12.96 14.08 -9.65
C THR A 71 12.44 14.95 -10.80
N TYR A 72 11.60 15.96 -10.51
CA TYR A 72 11.14 16.91 -11.52
C TYR A 72 12.27 17.80 -12.03
N PHE A 73 13.15 18.28 -11.14
CA PHE A 73 14.32 19.08 -11.50
C PHE A 73 15.33 18.30 -12.34
N ALA A 74 15.52 17.01 -12.05
CA ALA A 74 16.32 16.14 -12.91
C ALA A 74 15.79 16.12 -14.35
N GLY A 75 14.47 16.02 -14.53
CA GLY A 75 13.86 16.08 -15.86
C GLY A 75 14.07 17.40 -16.59
N VAL A 76 14.15 18.53 -15.86
CA VAL A 76 14.55 19.83 -16.45
C VAL A 76 16.02 19.80 -16.87
N ALA A 77 16.92 19.38 -15.99
CA ALA A 77 18.35 19.31 -16.26
C ALA A 77 18.67 18.42 -17.48
N GLN A 78 17.98 17.29 -17.64
CA GLN A 78 18.08 16.43 -18.83
C GLN A 78 17.68 17.16 -20.11
N ARG A 79 16.54 17.87 -20.11
CA ARG A 79 16.08 18.63 -21.29
C ARG A 79 17.05 19.75 -21.69
N GLU A 80 17.82 20.27 -20.73
CA GLU A 80 18.85 21.29 -20.95
C GLU A 80 20.23 20.71 -21.28
N GLY A 81 20.39 19.37 -21.28
CA GLY A 81 21.64 18.68 -21.59
C GLY A 81 22.63 18.57 -20.43
N TYR A 82 22.22 18.89 -19.20
CA TYR A 82 23.04 18.77 -17.99
C TYR A 82 22.90 17.39 -17.35
N GLU A 83 23.32 16.34 -18.05
CA GLU A 83 23.13 14.94 -17.62
C GLU A 83 23.73 14.65 -16.23
N GLN A 84 24.93 15.14 -15.93
CA GLN A 84 25.54 14.96 -14.61
C GLN A 84 24.71 15.62 -13.48
N ILE A 85 24.11 16.79 -13.75
CA ILE A 85 23.28 17.48 -12.76
C ILE A 85 21.97 16.72 -12.55
N ALA A 86 21.38 16.18 -13.62
CA ALA A 86 20.20 15.34 -13.52
C ALA A 86 20.45 14.08 -12.67
N ASP A 87 21.56 13.38 -12.92
CA ASP A 87 21.95 12.21 -12.13
C ASP A 87 22.16 12.56 -10.65
N LEU A 88 22.76 13.71 -10.37
CA LEU A 88 22.92 14.19 -9.00
C LEU A 88 21.57 14.50 -8.33
N PHE A 89 20.63 15.12 -9.05
CA PHE A 89 19.26 15.32 -8.53
C PHE A 89 18.56 14.00 -8.23
N LEU A 90 18.63 13.01 -9.13
CA LEU A 90 18.03 11.69 -8.92
C LEU A 90 18.68 10.96 -7.73
N LYS A 91 20.01 11.04 -7.60
CA LYS A 91 20.72 10.50 -6.45
C LYS A 91 20.27 11.15 -5.14
N THR A 92 20.12 12.47 -5.13
CA THR A 92 19.62 13.19 -3.95
C THR A 92 18.17 12.80 -3.64
N ALA A 93 17.30 12.70 -4.64
CA ALA A 93 15.92 12.25 -4.45
C ALA A 93 15.83 10.86 -3.79
N GLU A 94 16.75 9.96 -4.12
CA GLU A 94 16.83 8.64 -3.49
C GLU A 94 17.33 8.72 -2.03
N ASN A 95 18.22 9.65 -1.70
CA ASN A 95 18.58 9.93 -0.31
C ASN A 95 17.37 10.46 0.47
N GLU A 96 16.60 11.40 -0.09
CA GLU A 96 15.42 11.93 0.61
C GLU A 96 14.33 10.87 0.79
N ARG A 97 14.22 9.91 -0.15
CA ARG A 97 13.39 8.71 0.05
C ARG A 97 13.83 7.91 1.28
N ALA A 98 15.15 7.75 1.48
CA ALA A 98 15.70 7.06 2.63
C ALA A 98 15.49 7.86 3.93
N HIS A 99 15.65 9.18 3.90
CA HIS A 99 15.38 10.05 5.06
C HIS A 99 13.91 10.00 5.47
N ALA A 100 12.98 10.13 4.52
CA ALA A 100 11.54 9.99 4.76
C ALA A 100 11.20 8.63 5.38
N TRP A 101 11.83 7.55 4.91
CA TRP A 101 11.65 6.22 5.48
C TRP A 101 12.06 6.16 6.96
N VAL A 102 13.18 6.79 7.34
CA VAL A 102 13.63 6.84 8.74
C VAL A 102 12.54 7.47 9.62
N TRP A 103 12.05 8.66 9.26
CA TRP A 103 11.05 9.38 10.06
C TRP A 103 9.71 8.65 10.11
N PHE A 104 9.25 8.11 8.99
CA PHE A 104 8.00 7.37 8.95
C PHE A 104 8.06 6.06 9.73
N ASN A 105 9.23 5.40 9.76
CA ASN A 105 9.45 4.22 10.59
C ASN A 105 9.47 4.55 12.09
N GLU A 106 10.10 5.65 12.50
CA GLU A 106 10.08 6.12 13.90
C GLU A 106 8.65 6.45 14.38
N LEU A 107 7.81 6.96 13.48
CA LEU A 107 6.39 7.21 13.73
C LEU A 107 5.53 5.94 13.78
N GLY A 108 6.11 4.75 13.52
CA GLY A 108 5.37 3.49 13.46
C GLY A 108 4.52 3.32 12.20
N GLY A 109 4.71 4.14 11.17
CA GLY A 109 3.88 4.15 9.95
C GLY A 109 4.08 2.95 9.00
N ILE A 110 5.02 2.05 9.28
CA ILE A 110 5.33 0.89 8.43
C ILE A 110 4.93 -0.40 9.14
N GLY A 111 3.86 -1.02 8.64
CA GLY A 111 3.35 -2.32 9.08
C GLY A 111 3.60 -3.45 8.08
N THR A 112 2.82 -4.51 8.24
CA THR A 112 2.67 -5.64 7.31
C THR A 112 1.97 -5.21 6.01
N THR A 113 2.00 -6.06 4.98
CA THR A 113 1.32 -5.75 3.72
C THR A 113 -0.19 -5.48 3.87
N PRO A 114 -0.98 -6.26 4.64
CA PRO A 114 -2.38 -5.92 4.91
C PRO A 114 -2.56 -4.54 5.56
N GLU A 115 -1.79 -4.24 6.61
CA GLU A 115 -1.87 -2.96 7.34
C GLU A 115 -1.54 -1.78 6.42
N ASN A 116 -0.48 -1.90 5.62
CA ASN A 116 -0.08 -0.87 4.66
C ASN A 116 -1.12 -0.69 3.54
N LEU A 117 -1.74 -1.78 3.06
CA LEU A 117 -2.81 -1.71 2.06
C LEU A 117 -4.07 -1.04 2.60
N LEU A 118 -4.41 -1.30 3.87
CA LEU A 118 -5.53 -0.65 4.54
C LEU A 118 -5.25 0.84 4.72
N SER A 119 -4.08 1.19 5.28
CA SER A 119 -3.66 2.58 5.45
C SER A 119 -3.67 3.36 4.13
N ALA A 120 -3.17 2.75 3.04
CA ALA A 120 -3.24 3.34 1.71
C ALA A 120 -4.69 3.53 1.23
N ALA A 121 -5.56 2.53 1.38
CA ALA A 121 -6.97 2.65 0.99
C ALA A 121 -7.71 3.74 1.76
N GLU A 122 -7.43 3.90 3.05
CA GLU A 122 -8.04 4.95 3.89
C GLU A 122 -7.53 6.35 3.53
N GLY A 123 -6.23 6.48 3.26
CA GLY A 123 -5.66 7.72 2.74
C GLY A 123 -6.30 8.13 1.41
N GLU A 124 -6.33 7.22 0.45
CA GLU A 124 -6.96 7.46 -0.86
C GLU A 124 -8.45 7.80 -0.72
N ASN A 125 -9.19 7.13 0.19
CA ASN A 125 -10.58 7.44 0.46
C ASN A 125 -10.76 8.90 0.90
N TYR A 126 -10.04 9.30 1.95
CA TYR A 126 -10.05 10.68 2.44
C TYR A 126 -9.72 11.69 1.34
N GLU A 127 -8.74 11.37 0.50
CA GLU A 127 -8.34 12.24 -0.60
C GLU A 127 -9.50 12.54 -1.56
N TRP A 128 -10.24 11.52 -2.03
CA TRP A 128 -11.31 11.76 -3.01
C TRP A 128 -12.67 12.14 -2.41
N THR A 129 -13.00 11.69 -1.20
CA THR A 129 -14.30 12.00 -0.56
C THR A 129 -14.33 13.39 0.06
N ASP A 130 -13.22 13.80 0.68
CA ASP A 130 -13.17 14.99 1.52
C ASP A 130 -12.18 16.02 0.97
N MET A 131 -10.90 15.66 0.82
CA MET A 131 -9.84 16.63 0.50
C MET A 131 -10.04 17.26 -0.88
N TYR A 132 -10.00 16.46 -1.96
CA TYR A 132 -10.14 16.96 -3.33
C TYR A 132 -11.55 17.47 -3.63
N ALA A 133 -12.59 16.90 -3.01
CA ALA A 133 -13.95 17.42 -3.11
C ALA A 133 -14.05 18.83 -2.52
N GLY A 134 -13.47 19.03 -1.33
CA GLY A 134 -13.36 20.32 -0.66
C GLY A 134 -12.52 21.31 -1.46
N PHE A 135 -11.33 20.93 -1.90
CA PHE A 135 -10.43 21.78 -2.69
C PHE A 135 -11.08 22.21 -4.01
N ALA A 136 -11.77 21.30 -4.71
CA ALA A 136 -12.48 21.65 -5.93
C ALA A 136 -13.61 22.65 -5.68
N LYS A 137 -14.32 22.54 -4.54
CA LYS A 137 -15.35 23.51 -4.16
C LYS A 137 -14.74 24.88 -3.86
N THR A 138 -13.70 24.94 -3.02
CA THR A 138 -13.01 26.19 -2.70
C THR A 138 -12.46 26.86 -3.96
N ALA A 139 -11.81 26.11 -4.85
CA ALA A 139 -11.29 26.64 -6.11
C ALA A 139 -12.40 27.21 -7.01
N GLU A 140 -13.58 26.61 -7.05
CA GLU A 140 -14.73 27.15 -7.78
C GLU A 140 -15.24 28.47 -7.18
N GLU A 141 -15.39 28.50 -5.85
CA GLU A 141 -15.85 29.68 -5.09
C GLU A 141 -14.89 30.87 -5.24
N GLU A 142 -13.59 30.60 -5.36
CA GLU A 142 -12.54 31.60 -5.57
C GLU A 142 -12.34 31.99 -7.06
N GLY A 143 -13.07 31.37 -7.99
CA GLY A 143 -13.03 31.73 -9.41
C GLY A 143 -11.92 31.03 -10.21
N PHE A 144 -11.47 29.85 -9.79
CA PHE A 144 -10.47 29.00 -10.46
C PHE A 144 -11.08 27.70 -11.03
N PRO A 145 -12.03 27.76 -11.99
CA PRO A 145 -12.78 26.59 -12.46
C PRO A 145 -11.90 25.52 -13.13
N GLU A 146 -10.84 25.92 -13.82
CA GLU A 146 -9.89 24.96 -14.43
C GLU A 146 -9.14 24.16 -13.37
N LEU A 147 -8.79 24.78 -12.24
CA LEU A 147 -8.12 24.11 -11.13
C LEU A 147 -9.11 23.22 -10.37
N ALA A 148 -10.34 23.71 -10.16
CA ALA A 148 -11.41 22.91 -9.59
C ALA A 148 -11.64 21.62 -10.40
N GLN A 149 -11.65 21.71 -11.73
CA GLN A 149 -11.77 20.53 -12.59
C GLN A 149 -10.57 19.58 -12.45
N LYS A 150 -9.35 20.10 -12.30
CA LYS A 150 -8.16 19.26 -12.05
C LYS A 150 -8.30 18.50 -10.72
N PHE A 151 -8.73 19.16 -9.64
CA PHE A 151 -8.98 18.49 -8.36
C PHE A 151 -10.04 17.38 -8.48
N ARG A 152 -11.15 17.63 -9.18
CA ARG A 152 -12.17 16.59 -9.44
C ARG A 152 -11.60 15.40 -10.22
N ASN A 153 -10.79 15.68 -11.24
CA ASN A 153 -10.19 14.63 -12.07
C ASN A 153 -9.19 13.78 -11.27
N ILE A 154 -8.37 14.41 -10.42
CA ILE A 154 -7.44 13.71 -9.53
C ILE A 154 -8.23 12.88 -8.50
N GLY A 155 -9.24 13.44 -7.84
CA GLY A 155 -10.10 12.67 -6.93
C GLY A 155 -10.75 11.45 -7.60
N ALA A 156 -11.13 11.52 -8.87
CA ALA A 156 -11.64 10.36 -9.61
C ALA A 156 -10.56 9.27 -9.83
N VAL A 157 -9.28 9.65 -9.91
CA VAL A 157 -8.15 8.71 -9.97
C VAL A 157 -7.92 8.07 -8.60
N GLU A 158 -7.91 8.85 -7.53
CA GLU A 158 -7.68 8.33 -6.16
C GLU A 158 -8.76 7.34 -5.73
N LYS A 159 -10.01 7.54 -6.17
CA LYS A 159 -11.06 6.51 -6.02
C LYS A 159 -10.67 5.16 -6.62
N ARG A 160 -10.02 5.15 -7.79
CA ARG A 160 -9.55 3.91 -8.42
C ARG A 160 -8.36 3.30 -7.67
N HIS A 161 -7.53 4.13 -7.04
CA HIS A 161 -6.46 3.66 -6.17
C HIS A 161 -7.03 2.98 -4.92
N GLU A 162 -8.02 3.59 -4.25
CA GLU A 162 -8.74 2.96 -3.13
C GLU A 162 -9.32 1.60 -3.54
N GLU A 163 -10.08 1.55 -4.64
CA GLU A 163 -10.70 0.31 -5.14
C GLU A 163 -9.64 -0.78 -5.38
N ARG A 164 -8.49 -0.41 -5.95
CA ARG A 164 -7.35 -1.32 -6.15
C ARG A 164 -6.77 -1.81 -4.83
N TYR A 165 -6.51 -0.93 -3.87
CA TYR A 165 -5.92 -1.32 -2.58
C TYR A 165 -6.86 -2.19 -1.76
N ARG A 166 -8.17 -1.89 -1.73
CA ARG A 166 -9.16 -2.75 -1.07
C ARG A 166 -9.25 -4.12 -1.72
N ALA A 167 -9.22 -4.19 -3.06
CA ALA A 167 -9.21 -5.47 -3.77
C ALA A 167 -7.95 -6.30 -3.48
N LEU A 168 -6.79 -5.65 -3.38
CA LEU A 168 -5.52 -6.29 -3.01
C LEU A 168 -5.54 -6.76 -1.55
N LEU A 169 -6.02 -5.92 -0.62
CA LEU A 169 -6.15 -6.26 0.80
C LEU A 169 -6.99 -7.53 0.97
N LYS A 170 -8.18 -7.54 0.36
CA LYS A 170 -9.08 -8.70 0.37
C LYS A 170 -8.38 -9.97 -0.13
N ARG A 171 -7.57 -9.87 -1.19
CA ARG A 171 -6.81 -11.01 -1.72
C ARG A 171 -5.73 -11.49 -0.76
N VAL A 172 -5.04 -10.59 -0.06
CA VAL A 172 -4.05 -10.98 0.94
C VAL A 172 -4.73 -11.70 2.10
N GLU A 173 -5.83 -11.14 2.62
CA GLU A 173 -6.58 -11.70 3.75
C GLU A 173 -7.19 -13.07 3.43
N MET A 174 -7.74 -13.24 2.22
CA MET A 174 -8.31 -14.51 1.77
C MET A 174 -7.26 -15.52 1.25
N GLN A 175 -5.95 -15.19 1.33
CA GLN A 175 -4.85 -15.98 0.75
C GLN A 175 -5.00 -16.25 -0.75
N GLU A 176 -5.69 -15.35 -1.45
CA GLU A 176 -5.93 -15.37 -2.89
C GLU A 176 -4.93 -14.47 -3.64
N VAL A 177 -3.71 -14.28 -3.16
CA VAL A 177 -2.69 -13.57 -3.97
C VAL A 177 -2.25 -14.48 -5.12
N PHE A 178 -1.89 -15.72 -4.78
CA PHE A 178 -1.39 -16.75 -5.70
C PHE A 178 -2.35 -17.93 -5.85
N LYS A 179 -3.64 -17.72 -5.55
CA LYS A 179 -4.68 -18.72 -5.66
C LYS A 179 -5.97 -18.15 -6.18
N ARG A 180 -6.67 -18.90 -7.02
CA ARG A 180 -7.96 -18.55 -7.60
C ARG A 180 -8.90 -19.74 -7.57
N SER A 181 -10.20 -19.48 -7.42
CA SER A 181 -11.24 -20.50 -7.53
C SER A 181 -11.38 -21.05 -8.96
N GLU A 182 -11.01 -20.24 -9.95
CA GLU A 182 -11.04 -20.58 -11.37
C GLU A 182 -9.62 -20.68 -11.94
N VAL A 183 -9.45 -21.45 -13.02
CA VAL A 183 -8.21 -21.50 -13.78
C VAL A 183 -7.88 -20.11 -14.31
N LYS A 184 -6.66 -19.63 -14.01
CA LYS A 184 -6.07 -18.42 -14.58
C LYS A 184 -4.78 -18.74 -15.30
N VAL A 185 -4.33 -17.76 -16.08
CA VAL A 185 -2.99 -17.74 -16.67
C VAL A 185 -2.10 -16.93 -15.73
N TRP A 186 -1.03 -17.55 -15.26
CA TRP A 186 -0.03 -16.96 -14.39
C TRP A 186 1.25 -16.72 -15.17
N GLU A 187 1.85 -15.55 -15.02
CA GLU A 187 3.10 -15.18 -15.68
C GLU A 187 4.18 -14.91 -14.64
N CYS A 188 5.34 -15.54 -14.79
CA CYS A 188 6.51 -15.24 -13.98
C CYS A 188 7.14 -13.91 -14.42
N ARG A 189 7.02 -12.87 -13.62
CA ARG A 189 7.57 -11.52 -13.89
C ARG A 189 9.08 -11.49 -14.05
N SER A 190 9.79 -12.52 -13.59
CA SER A 190 11.24 -12.61 -13.74
C SER A 190 11.69 -13.06 -15.13
N CYS A 191 10.93 -13.95 -15.80
CA CYS A 191 11.37 -14.57 -17.06
C CYS A 191 10.28 -14.78 -18.12
N GLY A 192 9.03 -14.41 -17.85
CA GLY A 192 7.89 -14.58 -18.75
C GLY A 192 7.30 -15.99 -18.81
N HIS A 193 7.73 -16.94 -17.96
CA HIS A 193 7.18 -18.30 -17.98
C HIS A 193 5.69 -18.30 -17.62
N ILE A 194 4.89 -18.97 -18.46
CA ILE A 194 3.43 -19.05 -18.32
C ILE A 194 3.01 -20.38 -17.69
N VAL A 195 2.11 -20.31 -16.71
CA VAL A 195 1.47 -21.45 -16.07
C VAL A 195 -0.04 -21.27 -16.13
N VAL A 196 -0.77 -22.29 -16.59
CA VAL A 196 -2.24 -22.30 -16.61
C VAL A 196 -2.74 -23.18 -15.48
N GLY A 197 -3.48 -22.62 -14.53
CA GLY A 197 -3.97 -23.33 -13.37
C GLY A 197 -4.65 -22.43 -12.33
N THR A 198 -5.15 -23.03 -11.25
CA THR A 198 -5.73 -22.27 -10.13
C THR A 198 -4.67 -21.61 -9.25
N GLU A 199 -3.41 -22.09 -9.31
CA GLU A 199 -2.25 -21.61 -8.53
C GLU A 199 -0.96 -21.75 -9.39
N PRO A 200 0.03 -20.84 -9.27
CA PRO A 200 1.36 -21.03 -9.83
C PRO A 200 2.23 -21.96 -8.95
N PRO A 201 3.33 -22.53 -9.47
CA PRO A 201 4.23 -23.38 -8.68
C PRO A 201 4.97 -22.58 -7.59
N GLU A 202 5.41 -23.28 -6.53
CA GLU A 202 6.22 -22.68 -5.46
C GLU A 202 7.55 -22.10 -5.96
N VAL A 203 8.10 -22.70 -7.02
CA VAL A 203 9.34 -22.27 -7.68
C VAL A 203 9.12 -22.31 -9.19
N CYS A 204 9.51 -21.25 -9.89
CA CYS A 204 9.45 -21.22 -11.35
C CYS A 204 10.38 -22.29 -11.94
N PRO A 205 9.88 -23.20 -12.81
CA PRO A 205 10.70 -24.27 -13.37
C PRO A 205 11.75 -23.79 -14.39
N VAL A 206 11.69 -22.51 -14.79
CA VAL A 206 12.61 -21.92 -15.77
C VAL A 206 13.73 -21.15 -15.09
N CYS A 207 13.40 -20.15 -14.27
CA CYS A 207 14.38 -19.24 -13.67
C CYS A 207 14.65 -19.49 -12.18
N ALA A 208 13.98 -20.47 -11.57
CA ALA A 208 14.07 -20.79 -10.14
C ALA A 208 13.61 -19.66 -9.19
N SER A 209 12.97 -18.60 -9.68
CA SER A 209 12.38 -17.56 -8.83
C SER A 209 11.22 -18.13 -7.99
N PRO A 210 11.04 -17.68 -6.73
CA PRO A 210 9.97 -18.15 -5.86
C PRO A 210 8.58 -17.69 -6.34
N LYS A 211 7.52 -18.33 -5.83
CA LYS A 211 6.10 -18.08 -6.16
C LYS A 211 5.71 -16.59 -6.20
N GLY A 212 6.31 -15.77 -5.34
CA GLY A 212 6.09 -14.32 -5.27
C GLY A 212 6.35 -13.55 -6.57
N TRP A 213 7.05 -14.15 -7.53
CA TRP A 213 7.30 -13.56 -8.85
C TRP A 213 6.18 -13.84 -9.87
N PHE A 214 5.21 -14.69 -9.56
CA PHE A 214 4.07 -14.92 -10.46
C PHE A 214 2.97 -13.88 -10.25
N GLU A 215 2.37 -13.43 -11.33
CA GLU A 215 1.15 -12.63 -11.31
C GLU A 215 0.10 -13.21 -12.25
N VAL A 216 -1.17 -12.86 -12.04
CA VAL A 216 -2.20 -13.19 -13.04
C VAL A 216 -1.92 -12.34 -14.27
N GLN A 217 -1.74 -13.00 -15.42
CA GLN A 217 -1.50 -12.32 -16.68
C GLN A 217 -2.69 -11.40 -16.98
N VAL A 218 -2.38 -10.14 -17.28
CA VAL A 218 -3.34 -9.19 -17.81
C VAL A 218 -3.32 -9.33 -19.33
N ASP A 219 -4.48 -9.56 -19.94
CA ASP A 219 -4.57 -9.49 -21.40
C ASP A 219 -4.47 -8.03 -21.81
N TYR A 220 -3.34 -7.68 -22.44
CA TYR A 220 -3.07 -6.31 -22.89
C TYR A 220 -3.62 -6.00 -24.28
N LEU A 221 -4.17 -7.00 -24.99
CA LEU A 221 -4.60 -6.85 -26.39
C LEU A 221 -6.11 -6.98 -26.59
N GLY A 222 -6.84 -7.55 -25.63
CA GLY A 222 -8.31 -7.57 -25.61
C GLY A 222 -8.94 -8.66 -26.47
#